data_AF-A0A952NBD5-F1
#
_entry.id   AF-A0A952NBD5-F1
#
_cell.length_a   1.000
_cell.length_b   1.000
_cell.length_c   1.000
_cell.angle_alpha   90.00
_cell.angle_beta   90.00
_cell.angle_gamma   90.00
#
_symmetry.space_group_name_H-M   'P 1'
#
loop_
_entity.id
_entity.type
_entity.pdbx_description
1 polymer ?
#
loop_
_entity_poly.entity_id
_entity_poly.type
_entity_poly.pdbx_seq_one_letter_code
_entity_poly.pdbx_strand_id
1 'polypeptide(L)' 'MTKKKEAKVSFNDNLLRLEEISRKLEDDDLDLEESITLYEEGVELSKLCIETLKNAELKITSLKTKLDSIAQLIDDEE' A
#
# COMPACT_ATOMS: atom_id res chain seq x y z
N MET A 1 26.32 -8.68 9.38
CA MET A 1 25.66 -9.77 8.62
C MET A 1 24.24 -9.34 8.28
N THR A 2 24.13 -8.72 7.10
CA THR A 2 23.02 -8.65 6.14
C THR A 2 21.68 -9.28 6.54
N LYS A 3 20.73 -8.46 7.01
CA LYS A 3 19.29 -8.75 6.85
C LYS A 3 18.92 -8.47 5.40
N LYS A 4 18.86 -9.54 4.61
CA LYS A 4 18.30 -9.58 3.26
C LYS A 4 16.88 -9.02 3.33
N LYS A 5 16.74 -7.75 2.95
CA LYS A 5 15.46 -7.10 2.68
C LYS A 5 14.95 -7.77 1.42
N GLU A 6 14.25 -8.91 1.59
CA GLU A 6 13.43 -9.45 0.52
C GLU A 6 12.61 -8.29 -0.01
N ALA A 7 12.82 -8.00 -1.29
CA ALA A 7 12.19 -6.90 -2.00
C ALA A 7 10.69 -7.21 -2.14
N LYS A 8 9.96 -7.14 -1.02
CA LYS A 8 8.60 -6.65 -1.05
C LYS A 8 8.73 -5.26 -1.64
N VAL A 9 8.43 -5.13 -2.92
CA VAL A 9 8.21 -3.85 -3.58
C VAL A 9 7.43 -2.99 -2.59
N SER A 10 8.03 -1.88 -2.17
CA SER A 10 7.44 -1.10 -1.08
C SER A 10 6.17 -0.42 -1.58
N PHE A 11 5.23 -0.09 -0.69
CA PHE A 11 4.04 0.68 -1.04
C PHE A 11 4.37 1.89 -1.92
N ASN A 12 5.46 2.59 -1.57
CA ASN A 12 5.91 3.76 -2.29
C ASN A 12 6.40 3.42 -3.71
N ASP A 13 7.07 2.28 -3.89
CA ASP A 13 7.53 1.83 -5.21
C ASP A 13 6.33 1.45 -6.11
N ASN A 14 5.34 0.75 -5.56
CA ASN A 14 4.10 0.43 -6.29
C ASN A 14 3.33 1.70 -6.67
N LEU A 15 3.26 2.68 -5.76
CA LEU A 15 2.60 3.95 -6.02
C LEU A 15 3.31 4.76 -7.11
N LEU A 16 4.66 4.86 -7.04
CA LEU A 16 5.45 5.51 -8.08
C LEU A 16 5.25 4.85 -9.44
N ARG A 17 5.20 3.51 -9.47
CA ARG A 17 4.96 2.76 -10.70
C ARG A 17 3.55 3.00 -11.26
N LEU A 18 2.53 3.09 -10.41
CA LEU A 18 1.17 3.47 -10.82
C LEU A 18 1.13 4.86 -11.45
N GLU A 19 1.84 5.83 -10.87
CA GLU A 19 1.94 7.17 -11.45
C GLU A 19 2.65 7.17 -12.81
N GLU A 20 3.69 6.36 -12.98
CA GLU A 20 4.34 6.17 -14.28
C GLU A 20 3.40 5.56 -15.31
N ILE A 21 2.65 4.52 -14.93
CA ILE A 21 1.66 3.87 -15.79
C ILE A 21 0.59 4.87 -16.20
N SER A 22 0.05 5.66 -15.26
CA SER A 22 -0.94 6.70 -15.55
C SER A 22 -0.41 7.70 -16.58
N ARG A 23 0.82 8.19 -16.39
CA ARG A 23 1.46 9.11 -17.34
C ARG A 23 1.64 8.51 -18.73
N LYS A 24 1.97 7.21 -18.82
CA LYS A 24 2.11 6.52 -20.10
C LYS A 24 0.78 6.28 -20.80
N LEU A 25 -0.27 5.93 -20.04
CA LEU A 25 -1.62 5.72 -20.59
C LEU A 25 -2.26 7.01 -21.12
N GLU A 26 -1.72 8.18 -20.75
CA GLU A 26 -2.12 9.49 -21.28
C GLU A 26 -1.38 9.86 -22.58
N ASP A 27 -0.43 9.04 -23.04
CA ASP A 27 0.31 9.26 -24.28
C ASP A 27 -0.55 8.87 -25.50
N ASP A 28 -0.77 9.81 -26.43
CA ASP A 28 -1.58 9.62 -27.63
C ASP A 28 -0.93 8.65 -28.63
N ASP A 29 0.39 8.44 -28.55
CA ASP A 29 1.15 7.54 -29.44
C ASP A 29 1.28 6.11 -28.88
N LEU A 30 0.62 5.79 -27.75
CA LEU A 30 0.69 4.49 -27.12
C LEU A 30 -0.07 3.42 -27.93
N ASP A 31 0.62 2.31 -28.24
CA ASP A 31 0.00 1.19 -28.95
C ASP A 31 -1.06 0.47 -28.09
N LEU A 32 -2.10 -0.07 -28.74
CA LEU A 32 -3.19 -0.75 -28.07
C LEU A 32 -2.72 -1.92 -27.20
N GLU A 33 -1.79 -2.74 -27.68
CA GLU A 33 -1.31 -3.90 -26.92
C GLU A 33 -0.49 -3.47 -25.71
N GLU A 34 0.27 -2.37 -25.83
CA GLU A 34 1.00 -1.77 -24.71
C GLU A 34 0.03 -1.15 -23.69
N SER A 35 -1.04 -0.48 -24.14
CA SER A 35 -2.06 0.08 -23.24
C SER A 35 -2.76 -0.98 -22.40
N ILE A 36 -3.07 -2.14 -22.98
CA ILE A 36 -3.69 -3.27 -22.27
C ILE A 36 -2.72 -3.81 -21.22
N THR A 37 -1.46 -4.00 -21.61
CA THR A 37 -0.41 -4.50 -20.71
C THR A 37 -0.20 -3.56 -19.52
N LEU A 38 -0.09 -2.26 -19.77
CA LEU A 38 0.07 -1.24 -18.73
C LEU A 38 -1.17 -1.17 -17.82
N TYR A 39 -2.38 -1.33 -18.37
CA TYR A 39 -3.60 -1.37 -17.59
C TYR A 39 -3.66 -2.58 -16.66
N GLU A 40 -3.33 -3.78 -17.16
CA GLU A 40 -3.25 -5.00 -16.35
C GLU A 40 -2.24 -4.86 -15.20
N GLU A 41 -1.06 -4.32 -15.49
CA GLU A 41 -0.05 -4.01 -14.48
C GLU A 41 -0.61 -3.02 -13.42
N GLY A 42 -1.28 -1.96 -13.88
CA GLY A 42 -1.90 -0.96 -13.01
C GLY A 42 -2.97 -1.56 -12.08
N VAL A 43 -3.77 -2.50 -12.56
CA VAL A 43 -4.78 -3.19 -11.73
C VAL A 43 -4.12 -4.00 -10.61
N GLU A 44 -3.07 -4.77 -10.93
CA GLU A 44 -2.37 -5.58 -9.93
C GLU A 44 -1.64 -4.70 -8.90
N LEU A 45 -0.96 -3.64 -9.33
CA LEU A 45 -0.31 -2.70 -8.41
C LEU A 45 -1.32 -1.99 -7.50
N SER A 46 -2.46 -1.58 -8.05
CA SER A 46 -3.54 -0.95 -7.28
C SER A 46 -4.05 -1.87 -6.17
N LYS A 47 -4.25 -3.15 -6.50
CA LYS A 47 -4.66 -4.17 -5.53
C LYS A 47 -3.63 -4.32 -4.41
N LEU A 48 -2.34 -4.39 -4.73
CA LEU A 48 -1.26 -4.49 -3.74
C LEU A 48 -1.21 -3.26 -2.81
N CYS A 49 -1.42 -2.06 -3.36
CA CYS A 49 -1.50 -0.84 -2.57
C CYS A 49 -2.68 -0.87 -1.58
N ILE A 50 -3.87 -1.26 -2.05
CA ILE A 50 -5.07 -1.39 -1.21
C ILE A 50 -4.86 -2.41 -0.09
N GLU A 51 -4.29 -3.57 -0.40
CA GLU A 51 -3.98 -4.59 0.61
C GLU A 51 -2.99 -4.08 1.66
N THR A 52 -1.98 -3.32 1.22
CA THR A 52 -1.00 -2.72 2.14
C THR A 52 -1.65 -1.70 3.06
N LEU A 53 -2.51 -0.82 2.54
CA LEU A 53 -3.24 0.16 3.32
C LEU A 53 -4.19 -0.50 4.33
N LYS A 54 -4.94 -1.52 3.90
CA LYS A 54 -5.83 -2.30 4.78
C LYS A 54 -5.08 -2.94 5.94
N ASN A 55 -3.91 -3.52 5.68
CA ASN A 55 -3.07 -4.10 6.73
C ASN A 55 -2.53 -3.03 7.70
N ALA A 56 -2.17 -1.85 7.20
CA ALA A 56 -1.75 -0.74 8.02
C ALA A 56 -2.88 -0.23 8.92
N GLU A 57 -4.08 -0.07 8.36
CA GLU A 57 -5.29 0.34 9.09
C GLU A 57 -5.62 -0.65 10.22
N LEU A 58 -5.65 -1.96 9.93
CA LEU A 58 -5.89 -2.99 10.95
C LEU A 58 -4.89 -2.91 12.11
N LYS A 59 -3.61 -2.66 11.79
CA LYS A 59 -2.56 -2.49 12.80
C LYS A 59 -2.80 -1.25 13.65
N ILE A 60 -3.15 -0.12 13.05
CA ILE A 60 -3.47 1.12 13.77
C ILE A 60 -4.67 0.90 14.68
N THR A 61 -5.74 0.29 14.18
CA THR A 61 -6.95 0.00 14.98
C THR A 61 -6.63 -0.90 16.17
N SER A 62 -5.85 -1.97 15.97
CA SER A 62 -5.41 -2.84 17.08
C SER A 62 -4.59 -2.07 18.14
N LEU A 63 -3.71 -1.16 17.72
CA LEU A 63 -2.93 -0.34 18.63
C LEU A 63 -3.80 0.66 19.40
N LYS A 64 -4.78 1.29 18.75
CA LYS A 64 -5.76 2.17 19.41
C LYS A 64 -6.53 1.43 20.48
N THR A 65 -7.11 0.27 20.16
CA THR A 65 -7.84 -0.55 21.15
C THR A 65 -6.97 -0.92 22.35
N LYS A 66 -5.70 -1.29 22.13
CA LYS A 66 -4.77 -1.57 23.23
C LYS A 66 -4.49 -0.35 24.09
N LEU A 67 -4.34 0.83 23.46
CA LEU A 67 -4.14 2.09 24.18
C LEU A 67 -5.36 2.44 25.03
N ASP A 68 -6.57 2.29 24.48
CA ASP A 68 -7.82 2.54 25.20
C ASP A 68 -7.96 1.62 26.42
N SER A 69 -7.61 0.33 26.28
CA SER A 69 -7.60 -0.61 27.40
C SER A 69 -6.58 -0.24 28.48
N ILE A 70 -5.41 0.30 28.09
CA ILE A 70 -4.40 0.76 29.06
C ILE A 70 -4.91 1.99 29.81
N ALA A 71 -5.54 2.95 29.11
CA ALA A 71 -6.11 4.14 29.74
C ALA A 71 -7.16 3.79 30.81
N GLN A 72 -8.05 2.83 30.50
CA GLN A 72 -9.07 2.36 31.45
C GLN A 72 -8.47 1.74 32.72
N LEU A 73 -7.30 1.10 32.64
CA LEU A 73 -6.63 0.53 33.82
C LEU A 73 -5.98 1.58 34.73
N ILE A 74 -5.75 2.80 34.22
CA ILE A 74 -5.11 3.88 34.97
C ILE A 74 -6.17 4.68 35.76
N ASP A 75 -7.41 4.74 35.27
CA ASP A 75 -8.51 5.45 35.93
C ASP A 75 -9.12 4.69 37.14
N ASP A 76 -8.75 3.41 37.35
CA ASP A 76 -9.23 2.57 38.46
C ASP A 76 -8.36 2.65 39.75
N GLU A 77 -7.28 3.46 39.77
CA GLU A 77 -6.36 3.61 40.93
C GLU A 77 -6.61 4.86 41.82
N GLU A 78 -7.72 5.60 41.63
CA GLU A 78 -8.15 6.69 42.57
C GLU A 78 -9.20 6.24 43.60
#